data_AF-A0A2X3KLD7-F1
#
_entry.id   AF-A0A2X3KLD7-F1
#
_cell.length_a   1.000
_cell.length_b   1.000
_cell.length_c   1.000
_cell.angle_alpha   90.00
_cell.angle_beta   90.00
_cell.angle_gamma   90.00
#
_symmetry.space_group_name_H-M   'P 1'
#
loop_
_entity.id
_entity.type
_entity.pdbx_description
1 polymer ?
#
loop_
_entity_poly.entity_id
_entity_poly.type
_entity_poly.pdbx_seq_one_letter_code
_entity_poly.pdbx_strand_id
1 'polypeptide(L)'
;MKRVLTALAATLPFAANAADAISGAVERQPTNWQAIIMFLIFVVFTLGITYWASKRVRSRSDYYTAGGNITGFQNGLAIAGDYMSAASFLGISALVFTSGYDGLIYSLGFLVGWPIILFLIAERLRNLGRYTFADVAS
;
A
#
# COMPACT_ATOMS: atom_id res chain seq x y z
N MET A 1 -12.48 -34.29 -10.23
CA MET A 1 -12.44 -34.22 -8.74
C MET A 1 -11.23 -34.93 -8.13
N LYS A 2 -10.93 -36.20 -8.46
CA LYS A 2 -9.79 -36.95 -7.88
C LYS A 2 -8.40 -36.31 -8.11
N ARG A 3 -8.19 -35.61 -9.24
CA ARG A 3 -6.93 -34.90 -9.56
C ARG A 3 -6.73 -33.61 -8.74
N VAL A 4 -7.81 -32.96 -8.32
CA VAL A 4 -7.76 -31.75 -7.47
C VAL A 4 -7.48 -32.15 -6.02
N LEU A 5 -8.11 -33.23 -5.56
CA LEU A 5 -7.89 -33.80 -4.22
C LEU A 5 -6.46 -34.31 -4.02
N THR A 6 -5.83 -34.88 -5.05
CA THR A 6 -4.43 -35.34 -5.00
C THR A 6 -3.43 -34.18 -5.04
N ALA A 7 -3.71 -33.12 -5.80
CA ALA A 7 -2.91 -31.89 -5.77
C ALA A 7 -3.00 -31.18 -4.41
N LEU A 8 -4.17 -31.19 -3.77
CA LEU A 8 -4.38 -30.61 -2.44
C LEU A 8 -3.72 -31.44 -1.32
N ALA A 9 -3.67 -32.76 -1.46
CA ALA A 9 -2.97 -33.63 -0.51
C ALA A 9 -1.43 -33.47 -0.59
N ALA A 10 -0.89 -33.08 -1.75
CA ALA A 10 0.54 -32.87 -1.93
C ALA A 10 1.06 -31.59 -1.25
N THR A 11 0.20 -30.64 -0.91
CA THR A 11 0.59 -29.39 -0.20
C THR A 11 0.51 -29.50 1.32
N LEU A 12 -0.19 -30.51 1.86
CA LEU A 12 -0.24 -30.81 3.29
C LEU A 12 1.13 -31.00 3.96
N PRO A 13 2.11 -31.73 3.38
CA PRO A 13 3.44 -31.83 3.98
C PRO A 13 4.18 -30.50 4.00
N PHE A 14 3.89 -29.56 3.10
CA PHE A 14 4.49 -28.23 3.12
C PHE A 14 3.96 -27.39 4.30
N ALA A 15 2.67 -27.51 4.61
CA ALA A 15 2.05 -26.85 5.77
C ALA A 15 2.55 -27.41 7.12
N ALA A 16 2.82 -28.72 7.19
CA ALA A 16 3.33 -29.37 8.40
C ALA A 16 4.75 -28.91 8.79
N ASN A 17 5.60 -28.59 7.81
CA ASN A 17 6.96 -28.08 8.04
C ASN A 17 7.00 -26.60 8.45
N ALA A 18 5.89 -25.86 8.38
CA ALA A 18 5.81 -24.46 8.78
C ALA A 18 5.45 -24.28 10.27
N ALA A 19 4.90 -25.30 10.92
CA ALA A 19 4.48 -25.24 12.31
C ALA A 19 5.66 -25.11 13.30
N ASP A 20 6.83 -25.60 12.92
CA ASP A 20 8.04 -25.61 13.78
C ASP A 20 8.87 -24.32 13.69
N ALA A 21 8.44 -23.35 12.87
CA ALA A 21 9.15 -22.08 12.68
C ALA A 21 8.97 -21.09 13.84
N ILE A 22 8.00 -21.33 14.73
CA ILE A 22 7.60 -20.42 15.83
C ILE A 22 8.13 -20.89 17.19
N SER A 23 8.52 -22.17 17.32
CA SER A 23 8.97 -22.84 18.55
C SER A 23 10.49 -22.82 18.78
N GLY A 24 11.28 -22.45 17.76
CA GLY A 24 12.74 -22.47 17.82
C GLY A 24 13.36 -21.33 18.63
N ALA A 25 14.58 -21.55 19.14
CA ALA A 25 15.38 -20.49 19.76
C ALA A 25 15.60 -19.34 18.75
N VAL A 26 15.34 -18.10 19.17
CA VAL A 26 15.54 -16.91 18.33
C VAL A 26 17.05 -16.66 18.18
N GLU A 27 17.65 -17.28 17.18
CA GLU A 27 19.03 -17.00 16.81
C GLU A 27 19.12 -15.65 16.09
N ARG A 28 20.14 -14.85 16.46
CA ARG A 28 20.40 -13.59 15.75
C ARG A 28 20.81 -13.92 14.32
N GLN A 29 19.94 -13.59 13.37
CA GLN A 29 20.30 -13.65 11.97
C GLN A 29 21.54 -12.77 11.71
N PRO A 30 22.53 -13.27 10.95
CA PRO A 30 23.62 -12.44 10.50
C PRO A 30 23.06 -11.27 9.70
N THR A 31 23.71 -10.10 9.79
CA THR A 31 23.25 -8.92 9.08
C THR A 31 23.14 -9.22 7.58
N ASN A 32 22.05 -8.79 6.96
CA ASN A 32 21.72 -9.11 5.58
C ASN A 32 22.11 -7.94 4.67
N TRP A 33 23.32 -8.00 4.11
CA TRP A 33 23.84 -6.92 3.26
C TRP A 33 23.03 -6.76 1.97
N GLN A 34 22.48 -7.84 1.42
CA GLN A 34 21.66 -7.79 0.22
C GLN A 34 20.40 -6.93 0.45
N ALA A 35 19.69 -7.18 1.56
CA ALA A 35 18.50 -6.40 1.92
C ALA A 35 18.83 -4.92 2.16
N ILE A 36 19.93 -4.63 2.87
CA ILE A 36 20.37 -3.25 3.14
C ILE A 36 20.69 -2.52 1.84
N ILE A 37 21.44 -3.13 0.93
CA ILE A 37 21.80 -2.53 -0.35
C ILE A 37 20.56 -2.26 -1.19
N MET A 38 19.64 -3.23 -1.29
CA MET A 38 18.37 -3.05 -2.01
C MET A 38 17.54 -1.90 -1.42
N PHE A 39 17.44 -1.82 -0.09
CA PHE A 39 16.76 -0.74 0.60
C PHE A 39 17.37 0.63 0.26
N LEU A 40 18.70 0.76 0.34
CA LEU A 40 19.39 2.01 0.02
C LEU A 40 19.21 2.42 -1.44
N ILE A 41 19.27 1.47 -2.38
CA ILE A 41 19.00 1.73 -3.80
C ILE A 41 17.59 2.30 -3.96
N PHE A 42 16.59 1.68 -3.34
CA PHE A 42 15.20 2.13 -3.42
C PHE A 42 15.01 3.53 -2.83
N VAL A 43 15.61 3.81 -1.66
CA VAL A 43 15.55 5.14 -1.02
C VAL A 43 16.21 6.22 -1.87
N VAL A 44 17.42 5.97 -2.37
CA VAL A 44 18.14 6.95 -3.21
C VAL A 44 17.38 7.20 -4.52
N PHE A 45 16.84 6.14 -5.12
CA PHE A 45 16.06 6.25 -6.36
C PHE A 45 14.78 7.08 -6.17
N THR A 46 14.00 6.77 -5.14
CA THR A 46 12.76 7.51 -4.82
C THR A 46 13.04 8.97 -4.50
N LEU A 47 14.03 9.26 -3.63
CA LEU A 47 14.45 10.63 -3.34
C LEU A 47 14.98 11.37 -4.59
N GLY A 48 15.71 10.67 -5.45
CA GLY A 48 16.20 11.21 -6.72
C GLY A 48 15.07 11.67 -7.63
N ILE A 49 14.02 10.85 -7.79
CA ILE A 49 12.82 11.19 -8.55
C ILE A 49 12.10 12.38 -7.91
N THR A 50 11.89 12.36 -6.59
CA THR A 50 11.21 13.45 -5.88
C THR A 50 11.95 14.78 -6.00
N TYR A 51 13.28 14.77 -5.87
CA TYR A 51 14.12 15.96 -6.04
C TYR A 51 14.12 16.47 -7.49
N TRP A 52 14.14 15.57 -8.47
CA TRP A 52 14.02 15.95 -9.88
C TRP A 52 12.64 16.55 -10.18
N ALA A 53 11.57 15.98 -9.63
CA ALA A 53 10.21 16.47 -9.80
C ALA A 53 10.01 17.84 -9.13
N SER A 54 10.59 18.06 -7.95
CA SER A 54 10.45 19.33 -7.21
C SER A 54 11.02 20.53 -7.98
N LYS A 55 12.07 20.33 -8.80
CA LYS A 55 12.63 21.38 -9.67
C LYS A 55 11.67 21.87 -10.75
N ARG A 56 10.58 21.14 -11.03
CA ARG A 56 9.60 21.47 -12.07
C ARG A 56 8.41 22.25 -11.54
N VAL A 57 8.27 22.38 -10.23
CA VAL A 57 7.16 23.08 -9.58
C VAL A 57 7.43 24.59 -9.58
N ARG A 58 6.53 25.38 -10.18
CA ARG A 58 6.65 26.85 -10.25
C ARG A 58 5.50 27.60 -9.59
N SER A 59 4.35 26.96 -9.45
CA SER A 59 3.14 27.56 -8.88
C SER A 59 2.45 26.63 -7.88
N ARG A 60 1.48 27.18 -7.14
CA ARG A 60 0.63 26.41 -6.22
C ARG A 60 -0.17 25.33 -6.96
N SER A 61 -0.68 25.62 -8.15
CA SER A 61 -1.38 24.64 -8.99
C SER A 61 -0.45 23.53 -9.46
N ASP A 62 0.82 23.82 -9.76
CA ASP A 62 1.78 22.78 -10.13
C ASP A 62 2.08 21.85 -8.95
N TYR A 63 2.16 22.41 -7.74
CA TYR A 63 2.44 21.63 -6.54
C TYR A 63 1.27 20.70 -6.16
N TYR A 64 0.04 21.22 -6.16
CA TYR A 64 -1.12 20.46 -5.66
C TYR A 64 -1.85 19.64 -6.73
N THR A 65 -1.85 20.08 -7.99
CA THR A 65 -2.61 19.41 -9.06
C THR A 65 -1.78 19.11 -10.31
N ALA A 66 -0.45 19.32 -10.26
CA ALA A 66 0.45 19.21 -11.41
C ALA A 66 -0.05 19.98 -12.64
N GLY A 67 -0.72 21.12 -12.40
CA GLY A 67 -1.32 21.95 -13.45
C GLY A 67 -2.47 21.27 -14.21
N GLY A 68 -3.05 20.19 -13.66
CA GLY A 68 -4.12 19.42 -14.30
C GLY A 68 -3.64 18.42 -15.36
N ASN A 69 -2.33 18.16 -15.47
CA ASN A 69 -1.74 17.31 -16.52
C ASN A 69 -1.69 15.81 -16.18
N ILE A 70 -2.23 15.37 -15.05
CA ILE A 70 -2.20 13.96 -14.62
C ILE A 70 -3.40 13.23 -15.23
N THR A 71 -3.13 12.15 -15.96
CA THR A 71 -4.17 11.29 -16.52
C THR A 71 -4.89 10.48 -15.44
N GLY A 72 -6.13 10.06 -15.71
CA GLY A 72 -6.90 9.23 -14.78
C GLY A 72 -6.19 7.95 -14.35
N PHE A 73 -5.46 7.31 -15.27
CA PHE A 73 -4.68 6.10 -14.95
C PHE A 73 -3.49 6.39 -14.03
N GLN A 74 -2.73 7.46 -14.29
CA GLN A 74 -1.63 7.88 -13.42
C GLN A 74 -2.12 8.24 -12.02
N ASN A 75 -3.25 8.95 -11.93
CA ASN A 75 -3.87 9.28 -10.65
C ASN A 75 -4.33 8.01 -9.92
N GLY A 76 -4.97 7.07 -10.64
CA GLY A 76 -5.39 5.79 -10.08
C GLY A 76 -4.22 4.95 -9.57
N LEU A 77 -3.11 4.92 -10.30
CA LEU A 77 -1.89 4.20 -9.89
C LEU A 77 -1.24 4.84 -8.66
N ALA A 78 -1.17 6.18 -8.60
CA ALA A 78 -0.66 6.89 -7.44
C ALA A 78 -1.45 6.53 -6.17
N ILE A 79 -2.78 6.53 -6.28
CA ILE A 79 -3.64 6.27 -5.14
C ILE A 79 -3.64 4.80 -4.74
N ALA A 80 -3.57 3.88 -5.70
CA ALA A 80 -3.31 2.47 -5.40
C ALA A 80 -1.97 2.29 -4.65
N GLY A 81 -0.94 3.05 -5.02
CA GLY A 81 0.34 3.09 -4.33
C GLY A 81 0.21 3.55 -2.88
N ASP A 82 -0.47 4.66 -2.63
CA ASP A 82 -0.74 5.18 -1.29
C ASP A 82 -1.55 4.18 -0.44
N TYR A 83 -2.49 3.48 -1.07
CA TYR A 83 -3.27 2.42 -0.42
C TYR A 83 -2.40 1.23 0.01
N MET A 84 -1.34 0.89 -0.73
CA MET A 84 -0.43 -0.23 -0.44
C MET A 84 0.69 0.12 0.56
N SER A 85 0.54 1.20 1.34
CA SER A 85 1.54 1.61 2.32
C SER A 85 1.88 0.52 3.37
N ALA A 86 3.01 0.70 4.06
CA ALA A 86 3.44 -0.19 5.14
C ALA A 86 2.39 -0.35 6.25
N ALA A 87 1.61 0.70 6.52
CA ALA A 87 0.51 0.66 7.48
C ALA A 87 -0.58 -0.32 7.04
N SER A 88 -0.93 -0.33 5.74
CA SER A 88 -1.90 -1.27 5.19
C SER A 88 -1.37 -2.71 5.25
N PHE A 89 -0.12 -2.94 4.83
CA PHE A 89 0.46 -4.28 4.84
C PHE A 89 0.61 -4.85 6.25
N LEU A 90 1.29 -4.12 7.14
CA LEU A 90 1.55 -4.58 8.51
C LEU A 90 0.28 -4.53 9.37
N GLY A 91 -0.56 -3.51 9.20
CA GLY A 91 -1.78 -3.33 9.97
C GLY A 91 -2.82 -4.42 9.69
N ILE A 92 -3.10 -4.70 8.41
CA ILE A 92 -4.01 -5.78 8.05
C ILE A 92 -3.43 -7.14 8.44
N SER A 93 -2.13 -7.37 8.19
CA SER A 93 -1.49 -8.64 8.55
C SER A 93 -1.55 -8.89 10.06
N ALA A 94 -1.33 -7.84 10.88
CA ALA A 94 -1.48 -7.91 12.33
C ALA A 94 -2.94 -8.18 12.74
N LEU A 95 -3.92 -7.49 12.13
CA LEU A 95 -5.34 -7.72 12.40
C LEU A 95 -5.78 -9.15 12.06
N VAL A 96 -5.32 -9.70 10.93
CA VAL A 96 -5.61 -11.08 10.56
C VAL A 96 -4.91 -12.05 11.50
N PHE A 97 -3.68 -11.76 11.93
CA PHE A 97 -2.98 -12.55 12.93
C PHE A 97 -3.72 -12.59 14.27
N THR A 98 -4.31 -11.48 14.72
CA THR A 98 -5.00 -11.40 16.01
C THR A 98 -6.47 -11.84 15.97
N SER A 99 -7.17 -11.57 14.87
CA SER A 99 -8.63 -11.71 14.76
C SER A 99 -9.05 -12.74 13.70
N GLY A 100 -8.09 -13.43 13.07
CA GLY A 100 -8.36 -14.44 12.07
C GLY A 100 -9.02 -13.86 10.81
N TYR A 101 -9.93 -14.65 10.22
CA TYR A 101 -10.62 -14.30 8.99
C TYR A 101 -11.40 -12.98 9.10
N ASP A 102 -11.93 -12.66 10.27
CA ASP A 102 -12.72 -11.45 10.49
C ASP A 102 -11.88 -10.17 10.29
N GLY A 103 -10.56 -10.23 10.46
CA GLY A 103 -9.65 -9.13 10.14
C GLY A 103 -9.69 -8.69 8.67
N LEU A 104 -10.04 -9.61 7.75
CA LEU A 104 -10.16 -9.30 6.32
C LEU A 104 -11.32 -8.37 6.00
N ILE A 105 -12.34 -8.29 6.87
CA ILE A 105 -13.47 -7.37 6.67
C ILE A 105 -13.00 -5.91 6.63
N TYR A 106 -11.96 -5.57 7.40
CA TYR A 106 -11.37 -4.24 7.41
C TYR A 106 -10.66 -3.91 6.09
N SER A 107 -10.02 -4.90 5.46
CA SER A 107 -9.41 -4.73 4.13
C SER A 107 -10.46 -4.46 3.07
N LEU A 108 -11.57 -5.20 3.11
CA LEU A 108 -12.67 -5.02 2.18
C LEU A 108 -13.40 -3.70 2.41
N GLY A 109 -13.65 -3.33 3.68
CA GLY A 109 -14.29 -2.07 4.04
C GLY A 109 -13.51 -0.86 3.55
N PHE A 110 -12.18 -0.86 3.70
CA PHE A 110 -11.31 0.19 3.18
C PHE A 110 -11.35 0.27 1.64
N LEU A 111 -11.29 -0.88 0.97
CA LEU A 111 -11.35 -0.95 -0.50
C LEU A 111 -12.71 -0.48 -1.06
N VAL A 112 -13.82 -0.84 -0.39
CA VAL A 112 -15.19 -0.48 -0.81
C VAL A 112 -15.56 0.94 -0.42
N GLY A 113 -14.93 1.51 0.61
CA GLY A 113 -15.11 2.91 0.98
C GLY A 113 -14.53 3.89 -0.04
N TRP A 114 -13.50 3.47 -0.77
CA TRP A 114 -12.79 4.30 -1.76
C TRP A 114 -13.71 4.90 -2.85
N PRO A 115 -14.53 4.13 -3.60
CA PRO A 115 -15.41 4.71 -4.62
C PRO A 115 -16.47 5.63 -4.03
N ILE A 116 -16.95 5.32 -2.82
CA ILE A 116 -17.96 6.14 -2.13
C ILE A 116 -17.39 7.53 -1.85
N ILE A 117 -16.18 7.61 -1.30
CA ILE A 117 -15.51 8.89 -1.03
C ILE A 117 -15.17 9.60 -2.35
N LEU A 118 -14.67 8.86 -3.34
CA LEU A 118 -14.29 9.42 -4.64
C LEU A 118 -15.48 10.08 -5.34
N PHE A 119 -16.64 9.42 -5.38
CA PHE A 119 -17.81 9.93 -6.08
C PHE A 119 -18.62 10.94 -5.26
N LEU A 120 -18.78 10.75 -3.95
CA LEU A 120 -19.65 11.61 -3.14
C LEU A 120 -18.93 12.85 -2.58
N ILE A 121 -17.63 12.75 -2.31
CA ILE A 121 -16.88 13.79 -1.60
C ILE A 121 -15.86 14.45 -2.53
N ALA A 122 -15.02 13.66 -3.21
CA ALA A 122 -13.88 14.22 -3.95
C ALA A 122 -14.31 15.18 -5.07
N GLU A 123 -15.38 14.88 -5.80
CA GLU A 123 -15.90 15.78 -6.84
C GLU A 123 -16.36 17.13 -6.27
N ARG A 124 -17.11 17.11 -5.17
CA ARG A 124 -17.58 18.35 -4.51
C ARG A 124 -16.41 19.20 -4.04
N LEU A 125 -15.41 18.58 -3.40
CA LEU A 125 -14.21 19.29 -2.93
C LEU A 125 -13.41 19.88 -4.09
N ARG A 126 -13.25 19.14 -5.20
CA ARG A 126 -12.57 19.62 -6.41
C ARG A 126 -13.24 20.86 -6.98
N ASN A 127 -14.56 20.91 -6.98
CA ASN A 127 -15.34 22.00 -7.56
C ASN A 127 -15.28 23.31 -6.73
N LEU A 128 -14.76 23.29 -5.50
CA LEU A 128 -14.58 24.49 -4.66
C LEU A 128 -13.33 25.29 -5.01
N GLY A 129 -12.45 24.78 -5.89
CA GLY A 129 -11.25 25.49 -6.35
C GLY A 129 -10.19 25.71 -5.26
N ARG A 130 -10.29 25.01 -4.13
CA ARG A 130 -9.31 24.99 -3.03
C ARG A 130 -8.44 23.73 -3.13
N TYR A 131 -7.23 23.79 -2.57
CA TYR A 131 -6.25 22.71 -2.70
C TYR A 131 -6.15 21.81 -1.48
N THR A 132 -6.44 22.33 -0.28
CA THR A 132 -6.38 21.56 0.97
C THR A 132 -7.74 21.46 1.62
N PHE A 133 -7.96 20.42 2.42
CA PHE A 133 -9.19 20.28 3.20
C PHE A 133 -9.35 21.43 4.22
N ALA A 134 -8.24 21.89 4.81
CA ALA A 134 -8.25 23.03 5.72
C ALA A 134 -8.81 24.29 5.05
N ASP A 135 -8.41 24.57 3.80
CA ASP A 135 -8.93 25.71 3.03
C ASP A 135 -10.42 25.60 2.67
N VAL A 136 -10.97 24.38 2.69
CA VAL A 136 -12.40 24.12 2.44
C VAL A 136 -13.23 24.24 3.71
N ALA A 137 -12.65 23.85 4.85
CA ALA A 137 -13.33 23.82 6.14
C ALA A 137 -13.24 25.15 6.92
N SER A 138 -12.32 26.04 6.54
CA SER A 138 -12.18 27.40 7.08
C SER A 138 -13.15 28.40 6.45
#